data_AF-A0A1M7ALR0-F1
#
_entry.id   AF-A0A1M7ALR0-F1
#
_cell.length_a   1.000
_cell.length_b   1.000
_cell.length_c   1.000
_cell.angle_alpha   90.00
_cell.angle_beta   90.00
_cell.angle_gamma   90.00
#
_symmetry.space_group_name_H-M   'P 1'
#
loop_
_entity.id
_entity.type
_entity.pdbx_description
1 polymer ?
#
loop_
_entity_poly.entity_id
_entity_poly.type
_entity_poly.pdbx_seq_one_letter_code
_entity_poly.pdbx_strand_id
1 'polypeptide(L)'
;MNSTYWNLKNWNFIMTKPYDLEERTFLVAKECRIYIRSLAKTTSNIEDGKQLVRSSGSVGANYIEANEKLGDKDLIFRLKISRKEAKESKFWLRLLHELNPDHKILSDPLLFEIEELRKILSAIISKTSK
;
A
#
# COMPACT_ATOMS: atom_id res chain seq x y z
N MET A 1 -22.88 -20.61 -3.18
CA MET A 1 -22.78 -19.16 -2.88
C MET A 1 -22.29 -18.46 -4.13
N ASN A 2 -23.12 -17.63 -4.75
CA ASN A 2 -22.91 -17.14 -6.12
C ASN A 2 -21.77 -16.11 -6.20
N SER A 3 -20.94 -16.23 -7.24
CA SER A 3 -19.82 -15.34 -7.62
C SER A 3 -20.20 -13.85 -7.62
N THR A 4 -21.45 -13.53 -7.92
CA THR A 4 -22.03 -12.18 -7.87
C THR A 4 -22.01 -11.55 -6.47
N TYR A 5 -22.13 -12.33 -5.40
CA TYR A 5 -22.15 -11.80 -4.02
C TYR A 5 -20.77 -11.34 -3.54
N TRP A 6 -19.70 -12.02 -3.98
CA TRP A 6 -18.31 -11.57 -3.75
C TRP A 6 -17.99 -10.31 -4.54
N ASN A 7 -18.44 -10.23 -5.80
CA ASN A 7 -18.24 -9.06 -6.64
C ASN A 7 -18.97 -7.81 -6.12
N LEU A 8 -20.17 -7.95 -5.56
CA LEU A 8 -20.92 -6.82 -4.99
C LEU A 8 -20.30 -6.30 -3.68
N LYS A 9 -19.74 -7.16 -2.83
CA LYS A 9 -18.98 -6.72 -1.65
C LYS A 9 -17.67 -6.02 -2.03
N ASN A 10 -16.95 -6.55 -3.02
CA ASN A 10 -15.76 -5.89 -3.55
C ASN A 10 -16.08 -4.53 -4.19
N TRP A 11 -17.21 -4.40 -4.90
CA TRP A 11 -17.65 -3.14 -5.49
C TRP A 11 -18.03 -2.08 -4.44
N ASN A 12 -18.76 -2.48 -3.39
CA ASN A 12 -19.13 -1.55 -2.31
C ASN A 12 -17.91 -1.09 -1.50
N PHE A 13 -16.87 -1.91 -1.37
CA PHE A 13 -15.60 -1.49 -0.77
C PHE A 13 -14.84 -0.46 -1.63
N ILE A 14 -14.95 -0.55 -2.96
CA ILE A 14 -14.33 0.41 -3.90
C ILE A 14 -15.03 1.78 -3.90
N MET A 15 -16.34 1.83 -3.57
CA MET A 15 -17.18 3.03 -3.74
C MET A 15 -17.10 4.07 -2.60
N THR A 16 -16.50 3.73 -1.45
CA THR A 16 -16.22 4.71 -0.40
C THR A 16 -14.78 4.58 0.02
N LYS A 17 -13.86 5.18 -0.75
CA LYS A 17 -12.50 5.36 -0.25
C LYS A 17 -12.59 6.15 1.05
N PRO A 18 -12.11 5.62 2.19
CA PRO A 18 -11.98 6.45 3.36
C PRO A 18 -11.09 7.63 3.00
N TYR A 19 -11.52 8.87 3.27
CA TYR A 19 -10.59 10.01 3.18
C TYR A 19 -9.40 9.82 4.14
N ASP A 20 -9.62 9.02 5.19
CA ASP A 20 -8.62 8.61 6.15
C ASP A 20 -7.47 7.83 5.50
N LEU A 21 -6.32 8.51 5.39
CA LEU A 21 -5.10 7.93 4.87
C LEU A 21 -4.50 6.87 5.81
N GLU A 22 -4.75 6.94 7.11
CA GLU A 22 -4.28 5.93 8.05
C GLU A 22 -4.94 4.58 7.72
N GLU A 23 -6.26 4.55 7.64
CA GLU A 23 -7.02 3.37 7.23
C GLU A 23 -6.61 2.88 5.83
N ARG A 24 -6.44 3.78 4.86
CA ARG A 24 -5.99 3.39 3.50
C ARG A 24 -4.62 2.71 3.51
N THR A 25 -3.66 3.25 4.27
CA THR A 25 -2.33 2.63 4.38
C THR A 25 -2.38 1.28 5.09
N PHE A 26 -3.23 1.14 6.11
CA PHE A 26 -3.50 -0.14 6.77
C PHE A 26 -4.08 -1.17 5.80
N LEU A 27 -5.11 -0.80 5.03
CA LEU A 27 -5.76 -1.67 4.06
C LEU A 27 -4.77 -2.14 2.99
N VAL A 28 -3.92 -1.25 2.45
CA VAL A 28 -2.86 -1.66 1.51
C VAL A 28 -1.91 -2.68 2.14
N ALA A 29 -1.45 -2.44 3.36
CA ALA A 29 -0.54 -3.36 4.05
C ALA A 29 -1.18 -4.74 4.32
N LYS A 30 -2.47 -4.75 4.66
CA LYS A 30 -3.27 -5.97 4.84
C LYS A 30 -3.45 -6.72 3.52
N GLU A 31 -3.88 -6.04 2.46
CA GLU A 31 -4.12 -6.66 1.17
C GLU A 31 -2.82 -7.16 0.51
N CYS A 32 -1.68 -6.49 0.73
CA CYS A 32 -0.37 -7.04 0.36
C CYS A 32 -0.08 -8.40 1.02
N ARG A 33 -0.43 -8.57 2.31
CA ARG A 33 -0.26 -9.85 3.02
C ARG A 33 -1.21 -10.93 2.49
N ILE A 34 -2.43 -10.55 2.11
CA ILE A 34 -3.40 -11.46 1.48
C ILE A 34 -2.90 -11.90 0.10
N TYR A 35 -2.40 -10.96 -0.71
CA TYR A 35 -1.79 -11.24 -2.00
C TYR A 35 -0.63 -12.23 -1.87
N ILE A 36 0.35 -11.97 -1.00
CA ILE A 36 1.51 -12.86 -0.78
C ILE A 36 1.08 -14.25 -0.28
N ARG A 37 0.00 -14.33 0.51
CA ARG A 37 -0.55 -15.63 0.96
C ARG A 37 -1.06 -16.47 -0.21
N SER A 38 -1.57 -15.82 -1.26
CA SER A 38 -2.08 -16.51 -2.45
C SER A 38 -0.98 -17.07 -3.37
N LEU A 39 0.24 -16.55 -3.28
CA LEU A 39 1.34 -16.92 -4.18
C LEU A 39 1.96 -18.27 -3.82
N ALA A 40 2.47 -18.96 -4.85
CA ALA A 40 3.26 -20.17 -4.71
C ALA A 40 4.51 -19.92 -3.83
N LYS A 41 4.88 -20.90 -3.02
CA LYS A 41 6.03 -20.83 -2.09
C LYS A 41 7.36 -21.10 -2.79
N THR A 42 7.71 -20.24 -3.74
CA THR A 42 9.04 -20.22 -4.36
C THR A 42 9.98 -19.33 -3.57
N THR A 43 11.30 -19.55 -3.69
CA THR A 43 12.31 -18.72 -3.02
C THR A 43 12.15 -17.24 -3.37
N SER A 44 11.97 -16.90 -4.66
CA SER A 44 11.77 -15.50 -5.10
C SER A 44 10.51 -14.90 -4.49
N ASN A 45 9.36 -15.58 -4.55
CA ASN A 45 8.13 -15.05 -3.95
C ASN A 45 8.23 -14.85 -2.43
N ILE A 46 8.97 -15.72 -1.74
CA ILE A 46 9.20 -15.60 -0.30
C ILE A 46 10.07 -14.38 0.01
N GLU A 47 11.19 -14.21 -0.69
CA GLU A 47 12.10 -13.10 -0.43
C GLU A 47 11.48 -11.75 -0.84
N ASP A 48 10.91 -11.65 -2.04
CA ASP A 48 10.24 -10.43 -2.51
C ASP A 48 8.99 -10.11 -1.66
N GLY A 49 8.27 -11.15 -1.24
CA GLY A 49 7.13 -11.04 -0.33
C GLY A 49 7.52 -10.46 1.03
N LYS A 50 8.63 -10.90 1.63
CA LYS A 50 9.14 -10.32 2.88
C LYS A 50 9.41 -8.82 2.74
N GLN A 51 10.01 -8.40 1.63
CA GLN A 51 10.31 -7.00 1.38
C GLN A 51 9.03 -6.17 1.20
N LEU A 52 8.03 -6.70 0.49
CA LEU A 52 6.73 -6.04 0.34
C LEU A 52 5.99 -5.92 1.69
N VAL A 53 5.99 -6.97 2.53
CA VAL A 53 5.35 -6.94 3.86
C VAL A 53 5.92 -5.84 4.75
N ARG A 54 7.26 -5.70 4.74
CA ARG A 54 7.97 -4.69 5.53
C ARG A 54 7.69 -3.29 5.03
N SER A 55 7.95 -3.04 3.74
CA SER A 55 7.79 -1.70 3.17
C SER A 55 6.33 -1.23 3.24
N SER A 56 5.35 -2.08 2.91
CA SER A 56 3.93 -1.70 2.93
C SER A 56 3.43 -1.35 4.33
N GLY A 57 3.89 -2.08 5.36
CA GLY A 57 3.61 -1.72 6.75
C GLY A 57 4.28 -0.41 7.19
N SER A 58 5.51 -0.17 6.72
CA SER A 58 6.27 1.04 7.02
C SER A 58 5.62 2.31 6.46
N VAL A 59 4.87 2.22 5.35
CA VAL A 59 4.06 3.34 4.82
C VAL A 59 3.09 3.86 5.89
N GLY A 60 2.28 2.97 6.45
CA GLY A 60 1.28 3.33 7.45
C GLY A 60 1.90 3.72 8.78
N ALA A 61 2.89 2.97 9.26
CA ALA A 61 3.58 3.30 10.52
C ALA A 61 4.17 4.73 10.51
N ASN A 62 4.87 5.11 9.45
CA ASN A 62 5.41 6.47 9.34
C ASN A 62 4.33 7.53 9.12
N TYR A 63 3.17 7.17 8.55
CA TYR A 63 2.06 8.11 8.41
C TYR A 63 1.36 8.35 9.77
N ILE A 64 1.21 7.32 10.60
CA ILE A 64 0.72 7.42 11.98
C ILE A 64 1.65 8.35 12.79
N GLU A 65 2.96 8.11 12.74
CA GLU A 65 3.94 8.98 13.40
C GLU A 65 3.90 10.42 12.86
N ALA A 66 3.59 10.61 11.58
CA ALA A 66 3.40 11.93 11.00
C ALA A 66 2.15 12.65 11.55
N ASN A 67 1.08 11.91 11.87
CA ASN A 67 -0.12 12.46 12.52
C ASN A 67 0.16 12.84 13.99
N GLU A 68 1.09 12.16 14.65
CA GLU A 68 1.56 12.42 16.03
C GLU A 68 2.74 13.41 16.10
N LYS A 69 2.94 14.22 15.05
CA LYS A 69 4.10 15.11 14.88
C LYS A 69 4.40 15.99 16.10
N LEU A 70 5.69 16.19 16.38
CA LEU A 70 6.18 17.19 17.35
C LEU A 70 6.29 18.60 16.75
N GLY A 71 6.17 18.72 15.42
CA GLY A 71 6.22 19.98 14.68
C GLY A 71 6.33 19.75 13.17
N ASP A 72 6.33 20.81 12.36
CA ASP A 72 6.24 20.68 10.90
C ASP A 72 7.48 20.06 10.26
N LYS A 73 8.67 20.26 10.85
CA LYS A 73 9.90 19.58 10.40
C LYS A 73 9.81 18.06 10.58
N ASP A 74 9.27 17.61 11.71
CA ASP A 74 9.07 16.19 12.01
C ASP A 74 7.99 15.59 11.10
N LEU A 75 6.87 16.29 10.91
CA LEU A 75 5.84 15.93 9.93
C LEU A 75 6.43 15.67 8.53
N ILE A 76 7.16 16.65 8.00
CA ILE A 76 7.76 16.53 6.66
C ILE A 76 8.74 15.36 6.60
N PHE A 77 9.53 15.15 7.65
CA PHE A 77 10.47 14.04 7.73
C PHE A 77 9.75 12.68 7.68
N ARG A 78 8.75 12.47 8.54
CA ARG A 78 7.95 11.22 8.58
C ARG A 78 7.20 10.97 7.29
N LEU A 79 6.57 12.00 6.70
CA LEU A 79 5.92 11.88 5.39
C LEU A 79 6.90 11.52 4.28
N LYS A 80 8.15 12.04 4.30
CA LYS A 80 9.18 11.66 3.33
C LYS A 80 9.56 10.19 3.46
N ILE A 81 9.64 9.66 4.68
CA ILE A 81 9.88 8.22 4.90
C ILE A 81 8.69 7.41 4.39
N SER A 82 7.46 7.71 4.82
CA SER A 82 6.25 7.02 4.34
C SER A 82 6.18 6.99 2.80
N ARG A 83 6.50 8.10 2.13
CA ARG A 83 6.56 8.17 0.65
C ARG A 83 7.69 7.32 0.05
N LYS A 84 8.86 7.25 0.69
CA LYS A 84 9.97 6.39 0.26
C LYS A 84 9.53 4.92 0.33
N GLU A 85 8.91 4.54 1.42
CA GLU A 85 8.38 3.18 1.64
C GLU A 85 7.30 2.83 0.61
N ALA A 86 6.43 3.78 0.25
CA ALA A 86 5.42 3.55 -0.79
C ALA A 86 6.06 3.27 -2.17
N LYS A 87 7.18 3.94 -2.50
CA LYS A 87 7.95 3.64 -3.73
C LYS A 87 8.55 2.24 -3.68
N GLU A 88 9.10 1.85 -2.54
CA GLU A 88 9.71 0.53 -2.33
C GLU A 88 8.66 -0.58 -2.40
N SER A 89 7.50 -0.41 -1.74
CA SER A 89 6.37 -1.32 -1.84
C SER A 89 5.91 -1.50 -3.28
N LYS A 90 5.82 -0.40 -4.05
CA LYS A 90 5.46 -0.48 -5.48
C LYS A 90 6.47 -1.33 -6.27
N PHE A 91 7.76 -1.19 -5.99
CA PHE A 91 8.80 -1.95 -6.67
C PHE A 91 8.65 -3.46 -6.41
N TRP A 92 8.57 -3.85 -5.14
CA TRP A 92 8.42 -5.27 -4.77
C TRP A 92 7.10 -5.86 -5.25
N LEU A 93 6.00 -5.11 -5.13
CA LEU A 93 4.71 -5.54 -5.65
C LEU A 93 4.75 -5.72 -7.17
N ARG A 94 5.46 -4.85 -7.91
CA ARG A 94 5.60 -4.99 -9.37
C ARG A 94 6.39 -6.25 -9.75
N LEU A 95 7.47 -6.57 -9.04
CA LEU A 95 8.20 -7.84 -9.28
C LEU A 95 7.27 -9.05 -9.08
N LEU A 96 6.58 -9.10 -7.94
CA LEU A 96 5.64 -10.18 -7.66
C LEU A 96 4.50 -10.23 -8.67
N HIS A 97 3.98 -9.08 -9.11
CA HIS A 97 2.90 -8.96 -10.09
C HIS A 97 3.29 -9.55 -11.46
N GLU A 98 4.48 -9.21 -11.96
CA GLU A 98 4.93 -9.69 -13.28
C GLU A 98 5.29 -11.18 -13.26
N LEU A 99 5.80 -11.68 -12.13
CA LEU A 99 6.22 -13.08 -11.98
C LEU A 99 5.08 -14.03 -11.58
N ASN A 100 3.89 -13.52 -11.25
CA ASN A 100 2.73 -14.31 -10.86
C ASN A 100 1.46 -13.86 -11.63
N PRO A 101 1.40 -14.08 -12.96
CA PRO A 101 0.35 -13.54 -13.83
C PRO A 101 -1.06 -13.99 -13.46
N ASP A 102 -1.23 -15.18 -12.88
CA ASP A 102 -2.53 -15.71 -12.46
C ASP A 102 -3.13 -14.94 -11.25
N HIS A 103 -2.32 -14.11 -10.59
CA HIS A 103 -2.73 -13.33 -9.42
C HIS A 103 -2.83 -11.83 -9.69
N LYS A 104 -2.84 -11.40 -10.96
CA LYS A 104 -2.95 -9.97 -11.33
C LYS A 104 -4.23 -9.31 -10.83
N ILE A 105 -5.33 -10.05 -10.76
CA ILE A 105 -6.61 -9.56 -10.21
C ILE A 105 -6.49 -9.03 -8.77
N LEU A 106 -5.55 -9.56 -7.98
CA LEU A 106 -5.28 -9.11 -6.62
C LEU A 106 -4.23 -7.98 -6.57
N SER A 107 -3.23 -8.00 -7.46
CA SER A 107 -2.11 -7.05 -7.42
C SER A 107 -2.34 -5.76 -8.21
N ASP A 108 -3.17 -5.76 -9.26
CA ASP A 108 -3.54 -4.56 -10.03
C ASP A 108 -4.13 -3.45 -9.15
N PRO A 109 -5.17 -3.69 -8.33
CA PRO A 109 -5.72 -2.65 -7.45
C PRO A 109 -4.69 -2.18 -6.41
N LEU A 110 -3.80 -3.06 -5.95
CA LEU A 110 -2.74 -2.70 -5.01
C LEU A 110 -1.68 -1.79 -5.64
N LEU A 111 -1.28 -2.04 -6.88
CA LEU A 111 -0.34 -1.21 -7.62
C LEU A 111 -0.91 0.20 -7.85
N PHE A 112 -2.20 0.28 -8.17
CA PHE A 112 -2.89 1.55 -8.33
C PHE A 112 -2.93 2.32 -7.00
N GLU A 113 -3.38 1.67 -5.92
CA GLU A 113 -3.56 2.33 -4.62
C GLU A 113 -2.23 2.78 -4.00
N ILE A 114 -1.17 1.97 -4.09
CA ILE A 114 0.18 2.37 -3.62
C ILE A 114 0.68 3.60 -4.39
N GLU A 115 0.45 3.67 -5.70
CA GLU A 115 0.81 4.84 -6.50
C GLU A 115 -0.01 6.07 -6.12
N GLU A 116 -1.29 5.90 -5.80
CA GLU A 116 -2.15 6.97 -5.32
C GLU A 116 -1.68 7.50 -3.97
N LEU A 117 -1.43 6.62 -2.98
CA LEU A 117 -0.86 7.00 -1.68
C LEU A 117 0.45 7.77 -1.85
N ARG A 118 1.35 7.29 -2.72
CA ARG A 118 2.61 7.97 -3.03
C ARG A 118 2.39 9.39 -3.56
N LYS A 119 1.41 9.58 -4.46
CA LYS A 119 1.07 10.90 -5.02
C LYS A 119 0.47 11.82 -3.95
N ILE A 120 -0.42 11.30 -3.10
CA ILE A 120 -1.03 12.06 -2.00
C ILE A 120 0.05 12.52 -1.02
N LEU A 121 0.93 11.62 -0.57
CA LEU A 121 2.05 11.96 0.31
C LEU A 121 2.96 13.03 -0.31
N SER A 122 3.27 12.94 -1.61
CA SER A 122 4.00 13.99 -2.33
C SER A 122 3.29 15.34 -2.32
N ALA A 123 1.97 15.36 -2.52
CA ALA A 123 1.19 16.58 -2.53
C ALA A 123 1.17 17.24 -1.14
N ILE A 124 1.00 16.44 -0.07
CA ILE A 124 1.05 16.94 1.32
C ILE A 124 2.44 17.54 1.60
N ILE A 125 3.53 16.79 1.33
CA ILE A 125 4.90 17.29 1.53
C ILE A 125 5.12 18.61 0.78
N SER A 126 4.70 18.71 -0.48
CA SER A 126 4.88 19.91 -1.28
C SER A 126 4.09 21.11 -0.77
N LYS A 127 2.93 20.88 -0.14
CA LYS A 127 2.10 21.93 0.42
C LYS A 127 2.64 22.40 1.77
N THR A 128 3.12 21.49 2.62
CA THR A 128 3.67 21.79 3.94
C THR A 128 5.08 22.38 3.90
N SER A 129 5.84 22.15 2.82
CA SER A 129 7.20 22.70 2.67
C SER A 129 7.24 24.14 2.12
N LYS A 130 6.08 24.75 1.87
CA LYS A 130 5.95 26.17 1.48
C LYS A 130 5.68 27.01 2.71
#